data_AF-A0A9E4VKS8-F1
#
_entry.id   AF-A0A9E4VKS8-F1
#
_cell.length_a   1.000
_cell.length_b   1.000
_cell.length_c   1.000
_cell.angle_alpha   90.00
_cell.angle_beta   90.00
_cell.angle_gamma   90.00
#
_symmetry.space_group_name_H-M   'P 1'
#
loop_
_entity.id
_entity.type
_entity.pdbx_description
1 polymer ?
#
loop_
_entity_poly.entity_id
_entity_poly.type
_entity_poly.pdbx_seq_one_letter_code
_entity_poly.pdbx_strand_id
1 'polypeptide(L)'
;MLRLIRNLSHLARREEGHAPPFLTSIVAAAGAIALGIGAAEDSSIVAIIGGVVLGVGVVAALAIHHAAVDYDIYRRLNDLEK
;
A
#
# COMPACT_ATOMS: atom_id res chain seq x y z
N MET A 1 1.67 32.17 14.24
CA MET A 1 2.78 31.46 13.54
C MET A 1 3.33 30.25 14.30
N LEU A 2 3.77 30.38 15.56
CA LEU A 2 4.44 29.27 16.27
C LEU A 2 3.59 27.99 16.43
N ARG A 3 2.26 28.11 16.64
CA ARG A 3 1.34 26.96 16.72
C ARG A 3 1.16 26.26 15.37
N LEU A 4 1.07 27.02 14.28
CA LEU A 4 0.94 26.49 12.91
C LEU A 4 2.19 25.70 12.51
N ILE A 5 3.38 26.27 12.75
CA ILE A 5 4.67 25.60 12.48
C ILE A 5 4.81 24.32 13.31
N ARG A 6 4.39 24.34 14.58
CA ARG A 6 4.43 23.17 15.46
C ARG A 6 3.46 22.08 14.99
N ASN A 7 2.25 22.42 14.60
CA ASN A 7 1.27 21.48 14.08
C ASN A 7 1.75 20.86 12.75
N LEU A 8 2.28 21.67 11.83
CA LEU A 8 2.86 21.18 10.58
C LEU A 8 4.07 20.26 10.82
N SER A 9 4.92 20.59 11.80
CA SER A 9 6.07 19.73 12.17
C SER A 9 5.64 18.40 12.79
N HIS A 10 4.50 18.35 13.48
CA HIS A 10 3.92 17.12 14.01
C HIS A 10 3.25 16.28 12.92
N LEU A 11 2.58 16.93 11.97
CA LEU A 11 1.97 16.32 10.79
C LEU A 11 3.02 15.74 9.83
N ALA A 12 4.19 16.37 9.73
CA ALA A 12 5.30 15.91 8.90
C ALA A 12 6.11 14.75 9.51
N ARG A 13 5.95 14.48 10.82
CA ARG A 13 6.71 13.45 11.55
C ARG A 13 5.89 12.19 11.86
N ARG A 14 4.64 12.10 11.42
CA ARG A 14 3.84 10.87 11.57
C ARG A 14 4.12 9.93 10.39
N GLU A 15 4.75 8.79 10.68
CA GLU A 15 4.98 7.68 9.74
C GLU A 15 3.78 6.70 9.68
N GLU A 16 2.67 7.07 10.32
CA GLU A 16 1.44 6.30 10.42
C GLU A 16 0.84 6.13 9.01
N GLY A 17 0.65 4.88 8.57
CA GLY A 17 0.07 4.55 7.25
C GLY A 17 1.04 3.99 6.21
N HIS A 18 2.35 3.99 6.45
CA HIS A 18 3.34 3.48 5.48
C HIS A 18 3.59 1.97 5.55
N ALA A 19 3.58 1.38 6.74
CA ALA A 19 3.89 -0.05 6.90
C ALA A 19 2.84 -0.99 6.24
N PRO A 20 1.52 -0.73 6.31
CA PRO A 20 0.52 -1.63 5.75
C PRO A 20 0.53 -1.75 4.21
N PRO A 21 0.63 -0.65 3.43
CA PRO A 21 0.83 -0.72 1.97
C PRO A 21 2.12 -1.47 1.60
N PHE A 22 3.19 -1.29 2.38
CA PHE A 22 4.45 -1.96 2.11
C PHE A 22 4.35 -3.49 2.28
N LEU A 23 3.71 -3.97 3.34
CA LEU A 23 3.51 -5.40 3.57
C LEU A 23 2.70 -6.06 2.44
N THR A 24 1.67 -5.40 1.93
CA THR A 24 0.87 -5.93 0.82
C THR A 24 1.62 -5.92 -0.51
N SER A 25 2.50 -4.94 -0.73
CA SER A 25 3.40 -4.95 -1.90
C SER A 25 4.42 -6.10 -1.87
N ILE A 26 4.87 -6.54 -0.68
CA ILE A 26 5.73 -7.73 -0.54
C ILE A 26 4.95 -9.00 -0.93
N VAL A 27 3.68 -9.11 -0.51
CA VAL A 27 2.83 -10.24 -0.91
C VAL A 27 2.64 -10.26 -2.43
N ALA A 28 2.39 -9.11 -3.05
CA ALA A 28 2.30 -9.00 -4.50
C ALA A 28 3.60 -9.47 -5.18
N ALA A 29 4.76 -9.05 -4.68
CA ALA A 29 6.06 -9.46 -5.20
C ALA A 29 6.28 -10.97 -5.09
N ALA A 30 5.91 -11.58 -3.95
CA ALA A 30 5.97 -13.03 -3.78
C ALA A 30 5.08 -13.76 -4.80
N GLY A 31 3.87 -13.24 -5.05
CA GLY A 31 2.98 -13.74 -6.09
C GLY A 31 3.58 -13.66 -7.50
N ALA A 32 4.20 -12.53 -7.85
CA ALA A 32 4.86 -12.36 -9.15
C ALA A 32 6.01 -13.36 -9.35
N ILE A 33 6.81 -13.60 -8.30
CA ILE A 33 7.89 -14.59 -8.35
C ILE A 33 7.32 -15.99 -8.54
N ALA A 34 6.31 -16.38 -7.75
CA ALA A 34 5.66 -17.68 -7.88
C ALA A 34 5.02 -17.87 -9.27
N LEU A 35 4.40 -16.82 -9.82
CA LEU A 35 3.86 -16.83 -11.18
C LEU A 35 4.94 -17.10 -12.22
N GLY A 36 6.08 -16.40 -12.12
CA GLY A 36 7.23 -16.60 -13.00
C GLY A 36 7.81 -18.02 -12.91
N ILE A 37 7.92 -18.58 -11.70
CA ILE A 37 8.35 -19.97 -11.48
C ILE A 37 7.36 -20.94 -12.15
N GLY A 38 6.07 -20.77 -11.89
CA GLY A 38 5.04 -21.64 -12.47
C GLY A 38 5.01 -21.60 -13.99
N ALA A 39 5.22 -20.42 -14.58
CA ALA A 39 5.32 -20.25 -16.02
C ALA A 39 6.60 -20.86 -16.62
N ALA A 40 7.73 -20.82 -15.90
CA ALA A 40 8.99 -21.40 -16.36
C ALA A 40 9.03 -22.93 -16.26
N GLU A 41 8.32 -23.52 -15.29
CA GLU A 41 8.29 -24.95 -15.02
C GLU A 41 7.06 -25.66 -15.64
N ASP A 42 6.30 -24.99 -16.53
CA ASP A 42 5.02 -25.49 -17.10
C ASP A 42 4.01 -25.98 -16.05
N SER A 43 4.10 -25.44 -14.83
CA SER A 43 3.25 -25.82 -13.70
C SER A 43 2.05 -24.88 -13.61
N SER A 44 0.95 -25.28 -14.26
CA SER A 44 -0.31 -24.52 -14.28
C SER A 44 -0.80 -24.16 -12.88
N ILE A 45 -0.67 -25.06 -11.91
CA ILE A 45 -1.13 -24.81 -10.53
C ILE A 45 -0.30 -23.70 -9.88
N VAL A 46 1.03 -23.75 -9.99
CA VAL A 46 1.91 -22.75 -9.39
C VAL A 46 1.71 -21.40 -10.07
N ALA A 47 1.56 -21.38 -11.39
CA ALA A 47 1.27 -20.15 -12.14
C ALA A 47 -0.06 -19.51 -11.70
N ILE A 48 -1.12 -20.31 -11.57
CA ILE A 48 -2.44 -19.82 -11.12
C ILE A 48 -2.35 -19.23 -9.71
N ILE A 49 -1.76 -19.96 -8.77
CA ILE A 49 -1.62 -19.49 -7.38
C ILE A 49 -0.80 -18.21 -7.33
N GLY A 50 0.35 -18.16 -8.02
CA GLY A 50 1.18 -16.97 -8.09
C GLY A 50 0.44 -15.77 -8.67
N GLY A 51 -0.31 -15.97 -9.75
CA GLY A 51 -1.13 -14.93 -10.36
C GLY A 51 -2.22 -14.39 -9.43
N VAL A 52 -2.91 -15.28 -8.69
CA VAL A 52 -3.91 -14.88 -7.69
C VAL A 52 -3.27 -14.08 -6.55
N VAL A 53 -2.15 -14.56 -6.00
CA VAL A 53 -1.44 -13.87 -4.91
C VAL A 53 -0.95 -12.50 -5.36
N LEU A 54 -0.40 -12.40 -6.58
CA LEU A 54 -0.01 -11.15 -7.20
C LEU A 54 -1.21 -10.19 -7.30
N GLY A 55 -2.30 -10.63 -7.92
CA GLY A 55 -3.49 -9.82 -8.14
C GLY A 55 -4.10 -9.31 -6.83
N VAL A 56 -4.29 -10.19 -5.85
CA VAL A 56 -4.82 -9.82 -4.53
C VAL A 56 -3.87 -8.86 -3.81
N GLY A 57 -2.55 -9.10 -3.84
CA GLY A 57 -1.56 -8.22 -3.22
C GLY A 57 -1.58 -6.81 -3.80
N VAL A 58 -1.66 -6.68 -5.13
CA VAL A 58 -1.74 -5.38 -5.82
C VAL A 58 -3.02 -4.63 -5.45
N VAL A 59 -4.17 -5.31 -5.53
CA VAL A 59 -5.46 -4.69 -5.19
C VAL A 59 -5.51 -4.27 -3.73
N ALA A 60 -5.01 -5.11 -2.82
CA ALA A 60 -4.94 -4.78 -1.40
C ALA A 60 -4.01 -3.59 -1.13
N ALA A 61 -2.84 -3.52 -1.78
CA ALA A 61 -1.93 -2.40 -1.63
C ALA A 61 -2.56 -1.08 -2.08
N LEU A 62 -3.27 -1.08 -3.20
CA LEU A 62 -3.99 0.10 -3.70
C LEU A 62 -5.12 0.51 -2.75
N ALA A 63 -5.94 -0.44 -2.30
CA ALA A 63 -7.06 -0.17 -1.41
C ALA A 63 -6.58 0.39 -0.05
N ILE A 64 -5.54 -0.20 0.52
CA ILE A 64 -4.96 0.25 1.79
C ILE A 64 -4.29 1.62 1.61
N HIS A 65 -3.54 1.84 0.53
CA HIS A 65 -2.97 3.16 0.25
C HIS A 65 -4.06 4.22 0.17
N HIS A 66 -5.15 3.94 -0.55
CA HIS A 66 -6.26 4.87 -0.66
C HIS A 66 -6.92 5.17 0.70
N ALA A 67 -7.21 4.11 1.47
CA ALA A 67 -7.87 4.26 2.77
C ALA A 67 -6.99 4.89 3.85
N ALA A 68 -5.68 4.62 3.86
CA ALA A 68 -4.78 5.05 4.92
C ALA A 68 -4.05 6.36 4.60
N VAL A 69 -3.66 6.56 3.35
CA VAL A 69 -2.84 7.71 2.93
C VAL A 69 -3.74 8.79 2.35
N ASP A 70 -4.51 8.48 1.30
CA ASP A 70 -5.30 9.50 0.59
C ASP A 70 -6.38 10.08 1.51
N TYR A 71 -7.16 9.21 2.18
CA TYR A 71 -8.22 9.65 3.09
C TYR A 71 -7.70 10.51 4.25
N ASP A 72 -6.55 10.18 4.84
CA ASP A 72 -5.98 11.00 5.92
C ASP A 72 -5.55 12.37 5.38
N ILE A 73 -4.91 12.41 4.21
CA ILE A 73 -4.51 13.67 3.56
C ILE A 73 -5.73 14.54 3.26
N TYR A 74 -6.78 13.98 2.65
CA TYR A 74 -8.01 14.73 2.33
C TYR A 74 -8.71 15.24 3.58
N ARG A 75 -8.80 14.43 4.63
CA ARG A 75 -9.38 14.84 5.91
C ARG A 75 -8.62 16.03 6.50
N ARG A 76 -7.29 15.96 6.49
CA ARG A 76 -6.42 17.04 6.99
C ARG A 76 -6.53 18.33 6.18
N LEU A 77 -6.65 18.22 4.86
CA LEU A 77 -6.90 19.37 3.98
C LEU A 77 -8.23 20.04 4.31
N ASN A 78 -9.30 19.26 4.44
CA ASN A 78 -10.63 19.76 4.78
C ASN A 78 -10.68 20.40 6.18
N ASP A 79 -9.89 19.90 7.14
CA ASP A 79 -9.76 20.51 8.48
C ASP A 79 -8.99 21.84 8.46
N LEU A 80 -8.17 22.10 7.44
CA LEU A 80 -7.44 23.37 7.26
C LEU A 80 -8.24 24.42 6.47
N GLU A 81 -9.22 23.98 5.69
CA GLU A 81 -10.12 24.86 4.92
C GLU A 81 -11.25 25.47 5.79
N LYS A 82 -11.54 24.85 6.94
CA LYS A 82 -12.51 25.32 7.94
C LYS A 82 -11.87 26.18 9.03
#